data_AF-A0A9P9TRN0-F1
#
_entry.id   AF-A0A9P9TRN0-F1
#
_cell.length_a   1.000
_cell.length_b   1.000
_cell.length_c   1.000
_cell.angle_alpha   90.00
_cell.angle_beta   90.00
_cell.angle_gamma   90.00
#
_symmetry.space_group_name_H-M   'P 1'
#
loop_
_entity.id
_entity.type
_entity.pdbx_description
1 polymer ?
#
loop_
_entity_poly.entity_id
_entity_poly.type
_entity_poly.pdbx_seq_one_letter_code
_entity_poly.pdbx_strand_id
1 'polypeptide(L)'
;MSSASKKRKLGEDVPKFYAVRAGRTPGVYMTWKECQDQTVGFGGAVYKKFPTKKEADDFVAGKSKSKPGEEKFYGVAVGHKPGVYTEWSEAEKQINGAEKPKFKKFETRKEAEEFVKSGGKTPQKSEATNGTKTAREKKTEKAVEGDGEPSAKRSKSSAGADKKAKWLRIYTDGSALGNGKTGAVAGVGVFFGIGDKRNVSESLDGPVQTNNRAELTGIQRAFEIAPRKTDVEIITDSNYSINCVSVWYASWIKKNWVTSGGKVVENQDLIKGIRLLIEEREALGAETKFTWIKGHNDDPGNTAADRLAVAGAQSNR
;
A
#
# COMPACT_ATOMS: atom_id res chain seq x y z
N MET A 1 50.57 10.15 13.91
CA MET A 1 49.29 10.66 13.39
C MET A 1 48.19 9.66 13.74
N SER A 2 47.25 10.00 14.62
CA SER A 2 45.89 9.43 14.61
C SER A 2 45.01 10.09 15.68
N SER A 3 43.75 10.29 15.30
CA SER A 3 42.56 10.45 16.14
C SER A 3 42.39 11.73 16.96
N ALA A 4 41.56 12.64 16.43
CA ALA A 4 40.71 13.50 17.24
C ALA A 4 39.32 13.63 16.59
N SER A 5 38.39 12.73 16.93
CA SER A 5 36.97 12.99 16.75
C SER A 5 36.38 13.48 18.08
N LYS A 6 36.12 14.78 18.10
CA LYS A 6 35.64 15.56 19.23
C LYS A 6 34.22 15.14 19.59
N LYS A 7 34.05 14.61 20.80
CA LYS A 7 32.77 14.42 21.48
C LYS A 7 31.93 15.71 21.43
N ARG A 8 30.66 15.61 21.04
CA ARG A 8 29.61 16.55 21.46
C ARG A 8 28.70 15.83 22.45
N LYS A 9 28.63 16.37 23.68
CA LYS A 9 27.79 15.89 24.78
C LYS A 9 26.50 16.74 24.87
N LEU A 10 25.40 16.01 25.06
CA LEU A 10 24.16 16.28 25.80
C LEU A 10 23.38 17.60 25.63
N GLY A 11 22.15 17.44 25.14
CA GLY A 11 20.93 18.13 25.61
C GLY A 11 19.78 17.11 25.56
N GLU A 12 19.02 16.99 26.65
CA GLU A 12 18.17 15.87 27.05
C GLU A 12 16.82 15.75 26.31
N ASP A 13 16.48 14.55 25.82
CA ASP A 13 15.24 13.85 26.24
C ASP A 13 15.36 12.34 25.91
N VAL A 14 15.71 11.58 26.94
CA VAL A 14 15.93 10.13 26.91
C VAL A 14 14.57 9.42 26.72
N PRO A 15 14.45 8.33 25.93
CA PRO A 15 13.30 7.43 26.05
C PRO A 15 13.29 6.80 27.44
N LYS A 16 12.32 7.17 28.29
CA LYS A 16 12.38 6.96 29.74
C LYS A 16 12.12 5.53 30.23
N PHE A 17 11.43 4.66 29.46
CA PHE A 17 11.11 3.31 29.94
C PHE A 17 11.06 2.26 28.82
N TYR A 18 11.65 1.10 29.07
CA TYR A 18 11.68 -0.07 28.19
C TYR A 18 10.89 -1.21 28.83
N ALA A 19 9.76 -1.57 28.24
CA ALA A 19 8.90 -2.62 28.76
C ALA A 19 9.18 -3.94 28.05
N VAL A 20 9.37 -5.01 28.81
CA VAL A 20 9.50 -6.39 28.32
C VAL A 20 8.26 -7.15 28.79
N ARG A 21 7.38 -7.50 27.86
CA ARG A 21 6.18 -8.32 28.10
C ARG A 21 6.50 -9.81 28.01
N ALA A 22 7.41 -10.18 27.12
CA ALA A 22 7.95 -11.54 27.03
C ALA A 22 9.48 -11.44 26.90
N GLY A 23 10.19 -12.15 27.75
CA GLY A 23 11.64 -12.10 27.89
C GLY A 23 12.05 -13.00 29.06
N ARG A 24 13.35 -13.04 29.38
CA ARG A 24 13.86 -13.78 30.54
C ARG A 24 13.16 -13.34 31.83
N THR A 25 13.03 -12.03 32.00
CA THR A 25 12.26 -11.41 33.07
C THR A 25 11.34 -10.35 32.45
N PRO A 26 10.02 -10.52 32.47
CA PRO A 26 9.09 -9.46 32.11
C PRO A 26 9.12 -8.33 33.13
N GLY A 27 9.05 -7.08 32.67
CA GLY A 27 9.16 -5.91 33.54
C GLY A 27 9.47 -4.63 32.79
N VAL A 28 9.56 -3.52 33.52
CA VAL A 28 9.90 -2.20 33.00
C VAL A 28 11.32 -1.83 33.44
N TYR A 29 12.15 -1.48 32.48
CA TYR A 29 13.57 -1.16 32.63
C TYR A 29 13.83 0.30 32.27
N MET A 30 14.79 0.93 32.94
CA MET A 30 15.13 2.34 32.71
C MET A 30 16.17 2.50 31.60
N THR A 31 16.94 1.45 31.34
CA THR A 31 17.98 1.47 30.30
C THR A 31 17.72 0.44 29.20
N TRP A 32 18.21 0.76 28.00
CA TRP A 32 18.18 -0.18 26.89
C TRP A 32 18.98 -1.45 27.20
N LYS A 33 20.12 -1.32 27.89
CA LYS A 33 20.98 -2.45 28.26
C LYS A 33 20.22 -3.47 29.10
N GLU A 34 19.49 -3.03 30.12
CA GLU A 34 18.69 -3.91 30.98
C GLU A 34 17.59 -4.63 30.19
N CYS A 35 16.87 -3.91 29.31
CA CYS A 35 15.88 -4.51 28.41
C CYS A 35 16.51 -5.53 27.44
N GLN A 36 17.68 -5.21 26.90
CA GLN A 36 18.43 -6.05 25.99
C GLN A 36 18.90 -7.34 26.68
N ASP A 37 19.40 -7.25 27.90
CA ASP A 37 19.82 -8.41 28.72
C ASP A 37 18.64 -9.39 28.94
N GLN A 38 17.39 -8.89 28.99
CA GLN A 38 16.19 -9.71 29.12
C GLN A 38 15.66 -10.29 27.79
N THR A 39 16.07 -9.77 26.65
CA THR A 39 15.45 -10.07 25.35
C THR A 39 16.39 -10.76 24.36
N VAL A 40 17.69 -10.50 24.42
CA VAL A 40 18.69 -11.09 23.50
C VAL A 40 18.78 -12.59 23.67
N GLY A 41 18.51 -13.35 22.61
CA GLY A 41 18.55 -14.82 22.65
C GLY A 41 17.35 -15.47 23.36
N PHE A 42 16.33 -14.70 23.77
CA PHE A 42 15.07 -15.24 24.26
C PHE A 42 14.08 -15.41 23.11
N GLY A 43 13.76 -16.66 22.76
CA GLY A 43 12.80 -16.98 21.71
C GLY A 43 11.40 -16.45 22.05
N GLY A 44 10.86 -15.55 21.23
CA GLY A 44 9.55 -14.94 21.47
C GLY A 44 9.58 -13.69 22.35
N ALA A 45 10.72 -13.01 22.47
CA ALA A 45 10.80 -11.75 23.20
C ALA A 45 9.85 -10.68 22.63
N VAL A 46 9.07 -10.05 23.51
CA VAL A 46 8.14 -8.95 23.20
C VAL A 46 8.50 -7.78 24.08
N TYR A 47 9.03 -6.71 23.49
CA TYR A 47 9.40 -5.50 24.21
C TYR A 47 9.06 -4.25 23.41
N LYS A 48 8.88 -3.12 24.10
CA LYS A 48 8.56 -1.82 23.49
C LYS A 48 9.05 -0.68 24.40
N LYS A 49 9.38 0.47 23.80
CA LYS A 49 9.78 1.68 24.53
C LYS A 49 8.60 2.62 24.72
N PHE A 50 8.54 3.28 25.87
CA PHE A 50 7.45 4.18 26.25
C PHE A 50 7.98 5.49 26.84
N PRO A 51 7.23 6.59 26.65
CA PRO A 51 7.54 7.88 27.26
C PRO A 51 7.27 7.91 28.77
N THR A 52 6.35 7.09 29.27
CA THR A 52 5.95 7.06 30.69
C THR A 52 6.02 5.66 31.29
N LYS A 53 6.34 5.56 32.59
CA LYS A 53 6.41 4.29 33.33
C LYS A 53 5.06 3.56 33.30
N LYS A 54 3.98 4.33 33.45
CA LYS A 54 2.62 3.80 33.45
C LYS A 54 2.26 3.10 32.14
N GLU A 55 2.64 3.65 30.99
CA GLU A 55 2.39 3.00 29.70
C GLU A 55 3.24 1.73 29.51
N ALA A 56 4.47 1.75 30.02
CA ALA A 56 5.32 0.58 30.06
C ALA A 56 4.72 -0.53 30.94
N ASP A 57 4.23 -0.19 32.14
CA ASP A 57 3.56 -1.11 33.05
C ASP A 57 2.27 -1.68 32.43
N ASP A 58 1.46 -0.84 31.78
CA ASP A 58 0.25 -1.27 31.06
C ASP A 58 0.57 -2.26 29.93
N PHE A 59 1.69 -2.06 29.21
CA PHE A 59 2.17 -2.98 28.18
C PHE A 59 2.66 -4.32 28.74
N VAL A 60 3.41 -4.31 29.85
CA VAL A 60 3.84 -5.54 30.54
C VAL A 60 2.61 -6.31 31.06
N ALA A 61 1.61 -5.60 31.60
CA ALA A 61 0.37 -6.17 32.10
C ALA A 61 -0.59 -6.66 30.99
N GLY A 62 -0.23 -6.52 29.71
CA GLY A 62 -1.06 -6.93 28.58
C GLY A 62 -2.31 -6.07 28.36
N LYS A 63 -2.41 -4.90 29.01
CA LYS A 63 -3.52 -3.96 28.84
C LYS A 63 -3.29 -3.13 27.59
N SER A 64 -3.78 -3.59 26.44
CA SER A 64 -3.77 -2.79 25.21
C SER A 64 -4.81 -1.67 25.31
N LYS A 65 -4.39 -0.43 25.56
CA LYS A 65 -5.23 0.72 25.23
C LYS A 65 -5.07 1.02 23.74
N SER A 66 -6.04 0.59 22.95
CA SER A 66 -6.37 1.24 21.68
C SER A 66 -6.52 2.75 21.95
N LYS A 67 -6.03 3.60 21.04
CA LYS A 67 -6.23 5.05 21.14
C LYS A 67 -7.74 5.33 21.36
N PRO A 68 -8.13 6.24 22.27
CA PRO A 68 -9.54 6.63 22.39
C PRO A 68 -9.92 7.38 21.12
N GLY A 69 -10.78 6.80 20.27
CA GLY A 69 -11.31 7.48 19.09
C GLY A 69 -11.60 6.65 17.84
N GLU A 70 -11.26 5.35 17.78
CA GLU A 70 -11.69 4.49 16.66
C GLU A 70 -12.24 3.15 17.18
N GLU A 71 -13.47 3.15 17.69
CA GLU A 71 -14.24 1.92 17.79
C GLU A 71 -14.60 1.49 16.36
N LYS A 72 -14.06 0.35 15.92
CA LYS A 72 -14.36 -0.23 14.61
C LYS A 72 -15.48 -1.25 14.77
N PHE A 73 -16.50 -1.16 13.93
CA PHE A 73 -17.64 -2.07 13.94
C PHE A 73 -17.56 -3.02 12.75
N TYR A 74 -17.70 -4.31 13.00
CA TYR A 74 -17.65 -5.36 11.99
C TYR A 74 -19.07 -5.92 11.82
N GLY A 75 -19.72 -5.61 10.71
CA GLY A 75 -21.02 -6.17 10.36
C GLY A 75 -20.85 -7.48 9.60
N VAL A 76 -21.39 -8.58 10.14
CA VAL A 76 -21.46 -9.90 9.48
C VAL A 76 -22.90 -10.12 9.05
N ALA A 77 -23.18 -9.98 7.76
CA ALA A 77 -24.52 -10.14 7.19
C ALA A 77 -24.81 -11.59 6.78
N VAL A 78 -23.78 -12.35 6.38
CA VAL A 78 -23.87 -13.80 6.14
C VAL A 78 -22.69 -14.45 6.85
N GLY A 79 -22.98 -15.32 7.81
CA GLY A 79 -22.04 -15.97 8.73
C GLY A 79 -22.77 -16.95 9.65
N HIS A 80 -22.05 -17.65 10.52
CA HIS A 80 -22.63 -18.58 11.51
C HIS A 80 -23.62 -17.87 12.45
N LYS A 81 -23.30 -16.64 12.85
CA LYS A 81 -24.21 -15.72 13.54
C LYS A 81 -24.10 -14.34 12.90
N PRO A 82 -25.10 -13.91 12.11
CA PRO A 82 -25.14 -12.54 11.61
C PRO A 82 -25.30 -11.53 12.76
N GLY A 83 -24.58 -10.42 12.69
CA GLY A 83 -24.54 -9.43 13.76
C GLY A 83 -23.45 -8.38 13.59
N VAL A 84 -23.41 -7.42 14.52
CA VAL A 84 -22.35 -6.41 14.59
C VAL A 84 -21.44 -6.71 15.77
N TYR A 85 -20.14 -6.74 15.50
CA TYR A 85 -19.09 -7.04 16.47
C TYR A 85 -18.16 -5.83 16.61
N THR A 86 -17.67 -5.58 17.82
CA THR A 86 -16.64 -4.55 18.06
C THR A 86 -15.23 -5.13 18.04
N GLU A 87 -15.12 -6.46 18.16
CA GLU A 87 -13.86 -7.19 18.12
C GLU A 87 -13.76 -8.02 16.84
N TRP A 88 -12.64 -7.90 16.13
CA TRP A 88 -12.41 -8.68 14.90
C TRP A 88 -12.39 -10.19 15.17
N SER A 89 -11.81 -10.61 16.30
CA SER A 89 -11.69 -12.03 16.67
C SER A 89 -13.05 -12.70 16.87
N GLU A 90 -14.08 -11.95 17.23
CA GLU A 90 -15.46 -12.46 17.36
C GLU A 90 -16.15 -12.52 16.00
N ALA A 91 -15.98 -11.49 15.16
CA ALA A 91 -16.50 -11.45 13.80
C ALA A 91 -15.90 -12.56 12.93
N GLU A 92 -14.59 -12.79 13.03
CA GLU A 92 -13.84 -13.79 12.27
C GLU A 92 -14.37 -15.20 12.52
N LYS A 93 -14.72 -15.53 13.78
CA LYS A 93 -15.36 -16.81 14.13
C LYS A 93 -16.70 -17.01 13.43
N GLN A 94 -17.41 -15.94 13.08
CA GLN A 94 -18.69 -16.04 12.37
C GLN A 94 -18.53 -16.13 10.86
N ILE A 95 -17.39 -15.70 10.33
CA ILE A 95 -17.07 -15.71 8.90
C ILE A 95 -16.44 -17.04 8.49
N ASN A 96 -15.52 -17.55 9.31
CA ASN A 96 -14.72 -18.72 8.97
C ASN A 96 -15.57 -19.99 8.87
N GLY A 97 -15.62 -20.62 7.70
CA GLY A 97 -16.41 -21.82 7.44
C GLY A 97 -17.90 -21.59 7.19
N ALA A 98 -18.37 -20.34 7.12
CA ALA A 98 -19.74 -20.04 6.71
C ALA A 98 -19.90 -20.09 5.18
N GLU A 99 -21.09 -20.44 4.70
CA GLU A 99 -21.36 -20.52 3.26
C GLU A 99 -21.56 -19.13 2.65
N LYS A 100 -20.66 -18.71 1.75
CA LYS A 100 -20.66 -17.40 1.07
C LYS A 100 -20.76 -16.22 2.05
N PRO A 101 -19.78 -16.06 2.96
CA PRO A 101 -19.88 -15.06 4.01
C PRO A 101 -19.87 -13.64 3.44
N LYS A 102 -20.67 -12.76 4.03
CA LYS A 102 -20.75 -11.34 3.68
C LYS A 102 -20.49 -10.54 4.93
N PHE A 103 -19.38 -9.82 4.96
CA PHE A 103 -18.99 -9.02 6.11
C PHE A 103 -18.29 -7.73 5.64
N LYS A 104 -18.33 -6.69 6.47
CA LYS A 104 -17.65 -5.41 6.21
C LYS A 104 -17.35 -4.68 7.52
N LYS A 105 -16.31 -3.84 7.50
CA LYS A 105 -15.96 -2.94 8.60
C LYS A 105 -16.57 -1.56 8.39
N PHE A 106 -17.00 -0.93 9.48
CA PHE A 106 -17.67 0.36 9.52
C PHE A 106 -17.09 1.23 10.64
N GLU A 107 -17.18 2.53 10.45
CA GLU A 107 -16.77 3.52 11.45
C GLU A 107 -17.87 3.74 12.49
N THR A 108 -19.13 3.41 12.13
CA THR A 108 -20.27 3.53 13.04
C THR A 108 -21.03 2.21 13.20
N ARG A 109 -21.54 1.97 14.41
CA ARG A 109 -22.41 0.81 14.70
C ARG A 109 -23.64 0.79 13.80
N LYS A 110 -24.22 1.97 13.54
CA LYS A 110 -25.44 2.11 12.74
C LYS A 110 -25.25 1.60 11.30
N GLU A 111 -24.14 1.98 10.66
CA GLU A 111 -23.85 1.50 9.30
C GLU A 111 -23.60 -0.01 9.26
N ALA A 112 -22.94 -0.56 10.29
CA ALA A 112 -22.76 -2.01 10.43
C ALA A 112 -24.09 -2.74 10.58
N GLU A 113 -25.01 -2.21 11.39
CA GLU A 113 -26.35 -2.79 11.58
C GLU A 113 -27.18 -2.73 10.29
N GLU A 114 -27.10 -1.64 9.53
CA GLU A 114 -27.78 -1.50 8.24
C GLU A 114 -27.23 -2.50 7.21
N PHE A 115 -25.92 -2.72 7.18
CA PHE A 115 -25.30 -3.72 6.31
C PHE A 115 -25.71 -5.16 6.66
N VAL A 116 -25.85 -5.46 7.96
CA VAL A 116 -26.35 -6.76 8.41
C VAL A 116 -27.83 -6.94 8.01
N LYS A 117 -28.66 -5.92 8.24
CA LYS A 117 -30.10 -5.93 7.87
C LYS A 117 -30.32 -6.01 6.36
N SER A 118 -29.43 -5.46 5.53
CA SER A 118 -29.54 -5.51 4.08
C SER A 118 -29.13 -6.86 3.47
N GLY A 119 -28.73 -7.84 4.29
CA GLY A 119 -28.21 -9.12 3.81
C GLY A 119 -26.87 -8.97 3.06
N GLY A 120 -26.09 -7.96 3.44
CA GLY A 120 -24.79 -7.65 2.85
C GLY A 120 -24.88 -6.96 1.50
N LYS A 121 -26.03 -6.35 1.17
CA LYS A 121 -26.16 -5.45 0.02
C LYS A 121 -25.61 -4.08 0.41
N THR A 122 -24.54 -3.65 -0.24
CA THR A 122 -24.00 -2.29 -0.05
C THR A 122 -25.00 -1.27 -0.61
N PRO A 123 -25.41 -0.23 0.13
CA PRO A 123 -26.20 0.85 -0.45
C PRO A 123 -25.39 1.55 -1.55
N GLN A 124 -25.98 1.67 -2.73
CA GLN A 124 -25.51 2.56 -3.79
C GLN A 124 -25.48 3.98 -3.22
N LYS A 125 -24.33 4.64 -3.31
CA LYS A 125 -24.15 6.04 -2.89
C LYS A 125 -25.00 6.90 -3.83
N SER A 126 -26.23 7.22 -3.44
CA SER A 126 -27.04 8.24 -4.11
C SER A 126 -26.46 9.60 -3.73
N GLU A 127 -25.82 10.26 -4.69
CA GLU A 127 -25.53 11.68 -4.63
C GLU A 127 -26.84 12.45 -4.44
N ALA A 128 -26.93 13.17 -3.32
CA ALA A 128 -27.96 14.16 -3.12
C ALA A 128 -27.62 15.38 -3.99
N THR A 129 -28.03 15.37 -5.25
CA THR A 129 -28.21 16.60 -6.02
C THR A 129 -29.67 17.03 -5.90
N ASN A 130 -29.84 18.16 -5.24
CA ASN A 130 -31.07 18.93 -5.14
C ASN A 130 -31.65 19.16 -6.54
N GLY A 131 -32.91 18.80 -6.72
CA GLY A 131 -33.60 18.90 -8.01
C GLY A 131 -34.06 20.32 -8.30
N THR A 132 -33.86 20.75 -9.54
CA THR A 132 -34.78 21.68 -10.20
C THR A 132 -35.07 21.12 -11.59
N LYS A 133 -36.34 20.76 -11.78
CA LYS A 133 -36.92 20.40 -13.08
C LYS A 133 -36.84 21.58 -14.03
N THR A 134 -36.53 21.33 -15.30
CA THR A 134 -37.25 21.95 -16.42
C THR A 134 -36.97 21.14 -17.69
N ALA A 135 -38.05 20.86 -18.41
CA ALA A 135 -38.08 20.14 -19.68
C ALA A 135 -37.46 20.96 -20.82
N ARG A 136 -36.84 20.31 -21.81
CA ARG A 136 -37.02 20.68 -23.23
C ARG A 136 -36.54 19.60 -24.20
N GLU A 137 -37.32 19.46 -25.26
CA GLU A 137 -37.17 18.58 -26.41
C GLU A 137 -36.04 18.97 -27.38
N LYS A 138 -35.74 18.01 -28.27
CA LYS A 138 -34.87 18.05 -29.45
C LYS A 138 -35.07 19.26 -30.37
N LYS A 139 -33.97 19.76 -30.96
CA LYS A 139 -33.78 19.88 -32.43
C LYS A 139 -32.33 20.18 -32.82
N THR A 140 -32.03 19.77 -34.04
CA THR A 140 -30.75 19.58 -34.76
C THR A 140 -30.30 20.79 -35.59
N GLU A 141 -29.00 20.78 -35.95
CA GLU A 141 -28.30 21.46 -37.07
C GLU A 141 -28.14 23.00 -37.00
N LYS A 142 -27.07 23.69 -37.43
CA LYS A 142 -25.99 23.43 -38.42
C LYS A 142 -24.79 24.41 -38.19
N ALA A 143 -23.70 24.18 -38.92
CA ALA A 143 -22.35 24.79 -38.91
C ALA A 143 -22.23 26.31 -39.19
N VAL A 144 -21.05 26.91 -38.87
CA VAL A 144 -20.01 27.43 -39.81
C VAL A 144 -18.92 28.22 -39.04
N GLU A 145 -17.71 28.15 -39.60
CA GLU A 145 -16.39 28.73 -39.28
C GLU A 145 -16.32 30.23 -38.93
N GLY A 146 -15.19 30.64 -38.34
CA GLY A 146 -14.75 32.03 -38.36
C GLY A 146 -13.69 32.40 -37.32
N ASP A 147 -12.44 32.47 -37.76
CA ASP A 147 -11.24 32.99 -37.10
C ASP A 147 -11.40 34.34 -36.37
N GLY A 148 -10.59 34.55 -35.32
CA GLY A 148 -10.42 35.89 -34.74
C GLY A 148 -9.82 35.91 -33.34
N GLU A 149 -8.49 35.79 -33.25
CA GLU A 149 -7.69 36.21 -32.10
C GLU A 149 -7.86 37.73 -31.86
N PRO A 150 -7.83 38.22 -30.59
CA PRO A 150 -6.60 38.94 -30.22
C PRO A 150 -6.17 38.81 -28.75
N SER A 151 -4.85 38.61 -28.59
CA SER A 151 -3.94 39.40 -27.76
C SER A 151 -4.25 39.66 -26.27
N ALA A 152 -3.45 38.98 -25.45
CA ALA A 152 -2.68 39.51 -24.32
C ALA A 152 -3.38 40.46 -23.31
N LYS A 153 -3.76 39.89 -22.16
CA LYS A 153 -3.63 40.58 -20.86
C LYS A 153 -2.93 39.70 -19.84
N ARG A 154 -1.73 40.14 -19.46
CA ARG A 154 -0.98 39.66 -18.30
C ARG A 154 -1.76 40.03 -17.04
N SER A 155 -2.18 39.03 -16.26
CA SER A 155 -2.51 39.21 -14.85
C SER A 155 -1.40 38.57 -14.00
N LYS A 156 -0.53 39.42 -13.46
CA LYS A 156 0.30 39.08 -12.30
C LYS A 156 -0.59 39.13 -11.06
N SER A 157 -0.79 37.99 -10.42
CA SER A 157 -1.20 37.85 -9.02
C SER A 157 -0.34 36.71 -8.45
N SER A 158 0.79 37.05 -7.85
CA SER A 158 0.97 37.14 -6.39
C SER A 158 1.25 35.77 -5.75
N ALA A 159 2.54 35.58 -5.48
CA ALA A 159 3.15 34.85 -4.36
C ALA A 159 2.30 33.80 -3.62
N GLY A 160 2.71 32.55 -3.76
CA GLY A 160 2.27 31.43 -2.94
C GLY A 160 2.51 30.08 -3.62
N ALA A 161 3.66 29.88 -4.27
CA ALA A 161 3.99 28.58 -4.84
C ALA A 161 4.42 27.64 -3.72
N ASP A 162 3.46 26.95 -3.13
CA ASP A 162 3.69 25.78 -2.30
C ASP A 162 4.56 24.80 -3.08
N LYS A 163 5.80 24.60 -2.64
CA LYS A 163 6.65 23.50 -3.11
C LYS A 163 6.11 22.17 -2.57
N LYS A 164 4.95 21.73 -3.07
CA LYS A 164 4.63 20.31 -3.10
C LYS A 164 5.29 19.76 -4.35
N ALA A 165 6.41 19.08 -4.19
CA ALA A 165 6.98 18.29 -5.28
C ALA A 165 5.87 17.41 -5.84
N LYS A 166 5.54 17.57 -7.13
CA LYS A 166 4.63 16.64 -7.80
C LYS A 166 5.45 15.39 -8.07
N TRP A 167 5.16 14.33 -7.34
CA TRP A 167 5.85 13.06 -7.47
C TRP A 167 5.80 12.60 -8.93
N LEU A 168 6.87 11.98 -9.43
CA LEU A 168 6.86 11.34 -10.74
C LEU A 168 5.92 10.13 -10.65
N ARG A 169 4.74 10.25 -11.27
CA ARG A 169 3.72 9.21 -11.30
C ARG A 169 4.10 8.18 -12.36
N ILE A 170 4.16 6.92 -11.97
CA ILE A 170 4.53 5.80 -12.85
C ILE A 170 3.49 4.72 -12.63
N TYR A 171 2.80 4.34 -13.71
CA TYR A 171 1.82 3.26 -13.67
C TYR A 171 2.51 1.96 -14.08
N THR A 172 2.23 0.88 -13.35
CA THR A 172 2.81 -0.44 -13.62
C THR A 172 1.72 -1.50 -13.62
N ASP A 173 1.82 -2.43 -14.54
CA ASP A 173 0.90 -3.56 -14.67
C ASP A 173 1.64 -4.82 -15.13
N GLY A 174 1.11 -5.99 -14.80
CA GLY A 174 1.60 -7.28 -15.24
C GLY A 174 0.47 -8.14 -15.78
N SER A 175 0.68 -8.73 -16.97
CA SER A 175 -0.32 -9.58 -17.61
C SER A 175 0.24 -10.98 -17.85
N ALA A 176 -0.52 -12.02 -17.54
CA ALA A 176 -0.14 -13.40 -17.83
C ALA A 176 -1.25 -14.16 -18.57
N LEU A 177 -0.96 -14.56 -19.81
CA LEU A 177 -1.84 -15.38 -20.63
C LEU A 177 -1.63 -16.85 -20.27
N GLY A 178 -2.70 -17.51 -19.83
CA GLY A 178 -2.63 -18.91 -19.39
C GLY A 178 -1.96 -19.10 -18.03
N ASN A 179 -1.99 -18.09 -17.16
CA ASN A 179 -1.40 -18.13 -15.81
C ASN A 179 -1.69 -19.45 -15.06
N GLY A 180 -0.64 -20.08 -14.54
CA GLY A 180 -0.72 -21.37 -13.85
C GLY A 180 -0.83 -22.61 -14.73
N LYS A 181 -0.73 -22.47 -16.06
CA LYS A 181 -0.75 -23.58 -17.03
C LYS A 181 0.58 -23.71 -17.76
N THR A 182 0.84 -24.90 -18.32
CA THR A 182 1.95 -25.11 -19.24
C THR A 182 1.80 -24.21 -20.47
N GLY A 183 2.89 -23.57 -20.88
CA GLY A 183 2.89 -22.61 -21.99
C GLY A 183 2.36 -21.22 -21.61
N ALA A 184 2.23 -20.92 -20.32
CA ALA A 184 1.95 -19.55 -19.87
C ALA A 184 3.04 -18.60 -20.39
N VAL A 185 2.60 -17.42 -20.82
CA VAL A 185 3.47 -16.30 -21.19
C VAL A 185 2.99 -15.07 -20.44
N ALA A 186 3.92 -14.24 -19.99
CA ALA A 186 3.61 -13.03 -19.25
C ALA A 186 4.37 -11.84 -19.83
N GLY A 187 3.84 -10.65 -19.54
CA GLY A 187 4.37 -9.39 -20.04
C GLY A 187 4.27 -8.30 -19.00
N VAL A 188 5.16 -7.33 -19.15
CA VAL A 188 5.42 -6.25 -18.19
C VAL A 188 5.09 -4.93 -18.86
N GLY A 189 4.25 -4.13 -18.20
CA GLY A 189 3.87 -2.79 -18.64
C GLY A 189 4.33 -1.73 -17.64
N VAL A 190 5.04 -0.71 -18.14
CA VAL A 190 5.39 0.49 -17.35
C VAL A 190 5.05 1.73 -18.14
N PHE A 191 4.24 2.62 -17.58
CA PHE A 191 3.75 3.82 -18.23
C PHE A 191 4.11 5.07 -17.43
N PHE A 192 4.98 5.90 -18.02
CA PHE A 192 5.40 7.21 -17.52
C PHE A 192 4.54 8.36 -18.10
N GLY A 193 3.90 8.14 -19.25
CA GLY A 193 3.06 9.14 -19.92
C GLY A 193 2.93 8.90 -21.41
N ILE A 194 1.98 9.58 -22.05
CA ILE A 194 1.75 9.47 -23.50
C ILE A 194 3.00 9.95 -24.24
N GLY A 195 3.55 9.10 -25.12
CA GLY A 195 4.74 9.43 -25.91
C GLY A 195 6.06 9.45 -25.12
N ASP A 196 6.05 9.07 -23.84
CA ASP A 196 7.28 9.01 -23.06
C ASP A 196 8.14 7.82 -23.51
N LYS A 197 9.39 8.10 -23.91
CA LYS A 197 10.36 7.09 -24.36
C LYS A 197 10.73 6.07 -23.29
N ARG A 198 10.38 6.32 -22.02
CA ARG A 198 10.61 5.42 -20.89
C ARG A 198 9.51 4.39 -20.71
N ASN A 199 8.41 4.47 -21.46
CA ASN A 199 7.37 3.44 -21.42
C ASN A 199 7.96 2.08 -21.82
N VAL A 200 7.58 1.04 -21.09
CA VAL A 200 8.05 -0.33 -21.29
C VAL A 200 6.90 -1.24 -21.64
N SER A 201 7.10 -2.03 -22.70
CA SER A 201 6.28 -3.18 -23.07
C SER A 201 7.24 -4.30 -23.43
N GLU A 202 7.44 -5.24 -22.51
CA GLU A 202 8.36 -6.35 -22.69
C GLU A 202 7.74 -7.67 -22.24
N SER A 203 8.20 -8.77 -22.82
CA SER A 203 7.91 -10.11 -22.31
C SER A 203 8.60 -10.31 -20.97
N LEU A 204 7.96 -11.00 -20.03
CA LEU A 204 8.59 -11.39 -18.78
C LEU A 204 9.74 -12.36 -19.06
N ASP A 205 10.94 -12.00 -18.63
CA ASP A 205 12.12 -12.86 -18.78
C ASP A 205 12.14 -14.03 -17.78
N GLY A 206 12.75 -15.13 -18.20
CA GLY A 206 12.96 -16.33 -17.41
C GLY A 206 11.83 -17.36 -17.48
N PRO A 207 12.02 -18.54 -16.85
CA PRO A 207 11.13 -19.69 -17.02
C PRO A 207 9.81 -19.58 -16.25
N VAL A 208 9.72 -18.70 -15.25
CA VAL A 208 8.54 -18.58 -14.37
C VAL A 208 7.59 -17.52 -14.92
N GLN A 209 6.56 -17.95 -15.65
CA GLN A 209 5.62 -17.06 -16.33
C GLN A 209 4.32 -16.94 -15.52
N THR A 210 4.27 -15.98 -14.58
CA THR A 210 3.09 -15.76 -13.72
C THR A 210 2.71 -14.29 -13.64
N ASN A 211 1.43 -14.01 -13.36
CA ASN A 211 0.96 -12.63 -13.20
C ASN A 211 1.72 -11.90 -12.10
N ASN A 212 1.78 -12.49 -10.90
CA ASN A 212 2.46 -11.89 -9.74
C ASN A 212 3.92 -11.53 -10.01
N ARG A 213 4.63 -12.35 -10.80
CA ARG A 213 6.02 -12.07 -11.17
C ARG A 213 6.10 -10.90 -12.14
N ALA A 214 5.24 -10.86 -13.16
CA ALA A 214 5.17 -9.74 -14.10
C ALA A 214 4.84 -8.41 -13.41
N GLU A 215 3.91 -8.42 -12.47
CA GLU A 215 3.53 -7.24 -11.65
C GLU A 215 4.72 -6.70 -10.85
N LEU A 216 5.47 -7.58 -10.17
CA LEU A 216 6.67 -7.20 -9.43
C LEU A 216 7.78 -6.71 -10.37
N THR A 217 7.97 -7.35 -11.52
CA THR A 217 8.93 -6.90 -12.54
C THR A 217 8.57 -5.51 -13.06
N GLY A 218 7.29 -5.19 -13.25
CA GLY A 218 6.82 -3.83 -13.62
C GLY A 218 7.26 -2.77 -12.60
N ILE A 219 7.09 -3.05 -11.31
CA ILE A 219 7.59 -2.17 -10.24
C ILE A 219 9.11 -2.05 -10.29
N GLN A 220 9.83 -3.15 -10.47
CA GLN A 220 11.29 -3.13 -10.55
C GLN A 220 11.78 -2.26 -11.73
N ARG A 221 11.21 -2.46 -12.93
CA ARG A 221 11.53 -1.66 -14.13
C ARG A 221 11.24 -0.18 -13.93
N ALA A 222 10.12 0.16 -13.28
CA ALA A 222 9.82 1.54 -12.94
C ALA A 222 10.94 2.19 -12.12
N PHE A 223 11.48 1.50 -11.10
CA PHE A 223 12.59 2.02 -10.28
C PHE A 223 13.93 2.06 -11.01
N GLU A 224 14.23 1.09 -11.87
CA GLU A 224 15.45 1.05 -12.67
C GLU A 224 15.52 2.21 -13.67
N ILE A 225 14.37 2.61 -14.23
CA ILE A 225 14.25 3.67 -15.23
C ILE A 225 14.07 5.06 -14.61
N ALA A 226 13.37 5.14 -13.47
CA ALA A 226 13.10 6.42 -12.83
C ALA A 226 14.38 7.07 -12.27
N PRO A 227 14.60 8.39 -12.46
CA PRO A 227 15.77 9.07 -11.91
C PRO A 227 15.88 8.86 -10.39
N ARG A 228 17.06 8.45 -9.92
CA ARG A 228 17.28 7.98 -8.52
C ARG A 228 17.03 9.04 -7.44
N LYS A 229 17.12 10.33 -7.78
CA LYS A 229 16.92 11.47 -6.86
C LYS A 229 15.53 12.12 -6.95
N THR A 230 14.60 11.47 -7.63
CA THR A 230 13.25 12.01 -7.85
C THR A 230 12.23 11.25 -7.01
N ASP A 231 11.34 11.96 -6.33
CA ASP A 231 10.23 11.33 -5.62
C ASP A 231 9.30 10.63 -6.62
N VAL A 232 8.95 9.38 -6.34
CA VAL A 232 8.18 8.53 -7.26
C VAL A 232 6.92 7.99 -6.61
N GLU A 233 5.80 8.12 -7.33
CA GLU A 233 4.52 7.47 -6.99
C GLU A 233 4.32 6.31 -7.96
N ILE A 234 4.48 5.08 -7.47
CA ILE A 234 4.14 3.86 -8.20
C ILE A 234 2.65 3.59 -8.03
N ILE A 235 1.94 3.46 -9.15
CA ILE A 235 0.49 3.24 -9.20
C ILE A 235 0.25 1.91 -9.89
N THR A 236 -0.45 1.00 -9.22
CA THR A 236 -0.71 -0.35 -9.70
C THR A 236 -1.99 -0.87 -9.06
N ASP A 237 -2.67 -1.81 -9.72
CA ASP A 237 -3.81 -2.53 -9.15
C ASP A 237 -3.40 -3.80 -8.38
N SER A 238 -2.11 -4.16 -8.39
CA SER A 238 -1.56 -5.28 -7.64
C SER A 238 -1.28 -4.93 -6.19
N ASN A 239 -2.31 -5.11 -5.34
CA ASN A 239 -2.16 -5.09 -3.89
C ASN A 239 -1.13 -6.13 -3.40
N TYR A 240 -0.98 -7.25 -4.10
CA TYR A 240 0.04 -8.25 -3.79
C TYR A 240 1.44 -7.61 -3.88
N SER A 241 1.77 -7.00 -5.01
CA SER A 241 3.09 -6.41 -5.24
C SER A 241 3.39 -5.27 -4.27
N ILE A 242 2.41 -4.38 -4.03
CA ILE A 242 2.54 -3.30 -3.03
C ILE A 242 2.85 -3.90 -1.65
N ASN A 243 2.06 -4.87 -1.19
CA ASN A 243 2.26 -5.43 0.15
C ASN A 243 3.60 -6.18 0.27
N CYS A 244 4.04 -6.88 -0.77
CA CYS A 244 5.35 -7.53 -0.79
C CYS A 244 6.47 -6.54 -0.45
N VAL A 245 6.50 -5.38 -1.10
CA VAL A 245 7.63 -4.43 -1.03
C VAL A 245 7.46 -3.34 0.04
N SER A 246 6.27 -3.18 0.63
CA SER A 246 5.99 -2.15 1.64
C SER A 246 5.65 -2.70 3.03
N VAL A 247 5.08 -3.90 3.13
CA VAL A 247 4.59 -4.45 4.40
C VAL A 247 5.27 -5.77 4.75
N TRP A 248 5.18 -6.76 3.86
CA TRP A 248 5.53 -8.15 4.18
C TRP A 248 7.04 -8.40 4.22
N TYR A 249 7.84 -7.71 3.39
CA TYR A 249 9.29 -7.88 3.36
C TYR A 249 9.94 -7.75 4.74
N ALA A 250 9.45 -6.83 5.59
CA ALA A 250 10.01 -6.59 6.92
C ALA A 250 9.84 -7.82 7.84
N SER A 251 8.76 -8.58 7.69
CA SER A 251 8.58 -9.85 8.40
C SER A 251 9.41 -10.96 7.78
N TRP A 252 9.48 -11.03 6.45
CA TRP A 252 10.23 -12.05 5.74
C TRP A 252 11.74 -11.96 5.97
N ILE A 253 12.32 -10.77 6.06
CA ILE A 253 13.74 -10.59 6.45
C ILE A 253 14.01 -11.26 7.80
N LYS A 254 13.14 -11.05 8.80
CA LYS A 254 13.29 -11.64 10.14
C LYS A 254 13.13 -13.16 10.16
N LYS A 255 12.43 -13.70 9.15
CA LYS A 255 12.15 -15.14 9.00
C LYS A 255 13.03 -15.78 7.92
N ASN A 256 14.14 -15.16 7.54
CA ASN A 256 15.05 -15.65 6.50
C ASN A 256 14.33 -16.00 5.18
N TRP A 257 13.38 -15.16 4.78
CA TRP A 257 12.58 -15.31 3.55
C TRP A 257 11.76 -16.61 3.50
N VAL A 258 11.21 -17.00 4.65
CA VAL A 258 10.27 -18.10 4.80
C VAL A 258 8.90 -17.57 5.22
N THR A 259 7.85 -18.10 4.59
CA THR A 259 6.43 -17.81 4.88
C THR A 259 6.03 -18.41 6.23
N SER A 260 4.85 -18.03 6.76
CA SER A 260 4.31 -18.65 7.97
C SER A 260 4.06 -20.16 7.83
N GLY A 261 3.83 -20.64 6.62
CA GLY A 261 3.67 -22.07 6.31
C GLY A 261 4.98 -22.83 6.10
N GLY A 262 6.13 -22.23 6.43
CA GLY A 262 7.45 -22.89 6.31
C GLY A 262 7.99 -22.99 4.87
N LYS A 263 7.28 -22.45 3.88
CA LYS A 263 7.74 -22.42 2.49
C LYS A 263 8.60 -21.20 2.23
N VAL A 264 9.59 -21.33 1.34
CA VAL A 264 10.34 -20.19 0.81
C VAL A 264 9.39 -19.18 0.18
N VAL A 265 9.62 -17.89 0.44
CA VAL A 265 8.82 -16.80 -0.13
C VAL A 265 8.99 -16.78 -1.64
N GLU A 266 7.89 -16.91 -2.37
CA GLU A 266 7.86 -16.78 -3.82
C GLU A 266 8.25 -15.36 -4.26
N ASN A 267 8.91 -15.25 -5.41
CA ASN A 267 9.38 -13.99 -5.98
C ASN A 267 10.33 -13.19 -5.07
N GLN A 268 10.94 -13.82 -4.05
CA GLN A 268 11.86 -13.14 -3.14
C GLN A 268 13.04 -12.48 -3.86
N ASP A 269 13.42 -12.97 -5.05
CA ASP A 269 14.45 -12.40 -5.91
C ASP A 269 14.09 -10.98 -6.36
N LEU A 270 12.88 -10.80 -6.92
CA LEU A 270 12.37 -9.49 -7.33
C LEU A 270 12.11 -8.59 -6.12
N ILE A 271 11.52 -9.13 -5.05
CA ILE A 271 11.19 -8.33 -3.85
C ILE A 271 12.48 -7.78 -3.22
N LYS A 272 13.54 -8.58 -3.13
CA LYS A 272 14.87 -8.12 -2.66
C LYS A 272 15.43 -7.04 -3.58
N GLY A 273 15.38 -7.24 -4.90
CA GLY A 273 15.84 -6.26 -5.88
C GLY A 273 15.11 -4.92 -5.76
N ILE A 274 13.78 -4.94 -5.67
CA ILE A 274 12.96 -3.73 -5.51
C ILE A 274 13.28 -3.03 -4.19
N ARG A 275 13.42 -3.77 -3.07
CA ARG A 275 13.77 -3.17 -1.78
C ARG A 275 15.13 -2.50 -1.79
N LEU A 276 16.12 -3.12 -2.44
CA LEU A 276 17.45 -2.52 -2.61
C LEU A 276 17.35 -1.21 -3.39
N LEU A 277 16.59 -1.17 -4.50
CA LEU A 277 16.39 0.05 -5.29
C LEU A 277 15.69 1.15 -4.47
N ILE A 278 14.71 0.80 -3.63
CA ILE A 278 14.05 1.77 -2.73
C ILE A 278 15.06 2.33 -1.73
N GLU A 279 15.85 1.48 -1.07
CA GLU A 279 16.86 1.89 -0.10
C GLU A 279 17.94 2.79 -0.72
N GLU A 280 18.38 2.49 -1.95
CA GLU A 280 19.31 3.33 -2.71
C GLU A 280 18.74 4.72 -3.02
N ARG A 281 17.43 4.82 -3.30
CA ARG A 281 16.73 6.09 -3.54
C ARG A 281 16.57 6.90 -2.24
N GLU A 282 16.17 6.24 -1.16
CA GLU A 282 16.03 6.84 0.17
C GLU A 282 17.37 7.40 0.68
N ALA A 283 18.47 6.67 0.46
CA ALA A 283 19.82 7.14 0.79
C ALA A 283 20.24 8.42 0.02
N LEU A 284 19.62 8.67 -1.13
CA LEU A 284 19.81 9.88 -1.93
C LEU A 284 18.80 10.99 -1.61
N GLY A 285 17.92 10.78 -0.63
CA GLY A 285 16.91 11.72 -0.19
C GLY A 285 15.64 11.75 -1.04
N ALA A 286 15.41 10.74 -1.89
CA ALA A 286 14.18 10.62 -2.68
C ALA A 286 13.13 9.77 -1.96
N GLU A 287 11.87 10.18 -2.06
CA GLU A 287 10.72 9.48 -1.46
C GLU A 287 10.04 8.52 -2.45
N THR A 288 9.45 7.45 -1.91
CA THR A 288 8.70 6.44 -2.67
C THR A 288 7.33 6.20 -2.04
N LYS A 289 6.29 6.15 -2.88
CA LYS A 289 4.89 5.96 -2.48
C LYS A 289 4.28 4.97 -3.43
N PHE A 290 3.47 4.11 -2.85
CA PHE A 290 2.64 3.18 -3.58
C PHE A 290 1.19 3.62 -3.45
N THR A 291 0.50 3.72 -4.57
CA THR A 291 -0.92 3.99 -4.65
C THR A 291 -1.60 2.80 -5.30
N TRP A 292 -2.40 2.08 -4.53
CA TRP A 292 -3.27 1.06 -5.08
C TRP A 292 -4.46 1.70 -5.78
N ILE A 293 -4.78 1.22 -6.97
CA ILE A 293 -6.03 1.54 -7.67
C ILE A 293 -6.79 0.27 -7.99
N LYS A 294 -8.09 0.38 -8.20
CA LYS A 294 -8.88 -0.77 -8.61
C LYS A 294 -8.59 -1.09 -10.07
N GLY A 295 -8.27 -2.35 -10.36
CA GLY A 295 -8.13 -2.85 -11.73
C GLY A 295 -9.42 -2.68 -12.53
N HIS A 296 -9.26 -2.46 -13.84
CA HIS A 296 -10.37 -2.24 -14.79
C HIS A 296 -11.35 -1.11 -14.40
N ASN A 297 -10.87 -0.05 -13.73
CA ASN A 297 -11.69 1.05 -13.23
C ASN A 297 -11.48 2.37 -13.99
N ASP A 298 -11.33 2.29 -15.32
CA ASP A 298 -11.20 3.42 -16.26
C ASP A 298 -10.10 4.46 -15.97
N ASP A 299 -9.09 4.15 -15.13
CA ASP A 299 -7.91 5.02 -14.99
C ASP A 299 -7.08 4.95 -16.30
N PRO A 300 -6.85 6.07 -17.01
CA PRO A 300 -6.15 6.04 -18.29
C PRO A 300 -4.70 5.57 -18.19
N GLY A 301 -4.02 5.84 -17.07
CA GLY A 301 -2.64 5.40 -16.84
C GLY A 301 -2.55 3.90 -16.59
N ASN A 302 -3.48 3.34 -15.80
CA ASN A 302 -3.58 1.90 -15.60
C ASN A 302 -3.93 1.18 -16.90
N THR A 303 -4.89 1.72 -17.66
CA THR A 303 -5.29 1.16 -18.95
C THR A 303 -4.14 1.17 -19.95
N ALA A 304 -3.29 2.21 -19.91
CA ALA A 304 -2.09 2.26 -20.73
C ALA A 304 -1.02 1.24 -20.29
N ALA A 305 -0.80 1.08 -18.97
CA ALA A 305 0.11 0.08 -18.44
C ALA A 305 -0.35 -1.35 -18.77
N ASP A 306 -1.64 -1.66 -18.60
CA ASP A 306 -2.25 -2.95 -18.98
C ASP A 306 -2.07 -3.25 -20.47
N ARG A 307 -2.32 -2.26 -21.34
CA ARG A 307 -2.08 -2.43 -22.78
C ARG A 307 -0.61 -2.76 -23.08
N LEU A 308 0.33 -2.11 -22.41
CA LEU A 308 1.76 -2.39 -22.57
C LEU A 308 2.11 -3.80 -22.04
N ALA A 309 1.55 -4.21 -20.92
CA ALA A 309 1.77 -5.53 -20.34
C ALA A 309 1.22 -6.65 -21.24
N VAL A 310 -0.01 -6.49 -21.75
CA VAL A 310 -0.63 -7.43 -22.70
C VAL A 310 0.17 -7.53 -23.99
N ALA A 311 0.60 -6.39 -24.56
CA ALA A 311 1.45 -6.40 -25.75
C ALA A 311 2.79 -7.10 -25.50
N GLY A 312 3.39 -6.89 -24.32
CA GLY A 312 4.61 -7.58 -23.91
C GLY A 312 4.43 -9.10 -23.77
N ALA A 313 3.27 -9.56 -23.28
CA ALA A 313 2.97 -10.99 -23.16
C ALA A 313 2.78 -11.68 -24.52
N GLN A 314 2.46 -10.90 -25.57
CA GLN A 314 2.22 -11.38 -26.93
C GLN A 314 3.45 -11.32 -27.83
N SER A 315 4.50 -10.55 -27.48
CA SER A 315 5.64 -10.29 -28.36
C SER A 315 6.52 -11.51 -28.65
N ASN A 316 6.52 -12.51 -27.77
CA ASN A 316 7.33 -13.73 -27.88
C ASN A 316 6.49 -15.00 -28.11
N ARG A 317 5.29 -14.87 -28.68
CA ARG A 317 4.46 -16.00 -29.11
C ARG A 317 4.78 -16.49 -30.51
#